data_AF-A0AAD3CMM1-F1
#
_entry.id   AF-A0AAD3CMM1-F1
#
_cell.length_a   1.000
_cell.length_b   1.000
_cell.length_c   1.000
_cell.angle_alpha   90.00
_cell.angle_beta   90.00
_cell.angle_gamma   90.00
#
_symmetry.space_group_name_H-M   'P 1'
#
loop_
_entity.id
_entity.type
_entity.pdbx_description
1 polymer ?
#
loop_
_entity_poly.entity_id
_entity_poly.type
_entity_poly.pdbx_seq_one_letter_code
_entity_poly.pdbx_strand_id
1 'polypeptide(L)'
;MLVNPDTNLVHQAARELQELHELEHNQAGTPVNKHHRFPQSCLKLLRGIEGNLRCADCDATNPCWATVTYGAMLCIDCSGSHRQLGVQISVVRSISMDSWSYCEVLSMLEGGNKQLNDFFMRHGLPSPHMSDDDDSIMAGRNRYKTNAAMFYRDNLSQHIGRVHQRGLYKGRDHYRKVKKARRKIKKETTKSTSHSNRTSTCAVECTLSPSTSEPQLSVLADKNI
;
A
#
# COMPACT_ATOMS: atom_id res chain seq x y z
N MET A 1 -20.32 19.20 -14.12
CA MET A 1 -19.15 18.32 -13.96
C MET A 1 -19.63 17.02 -13.33
N LEU A 2 -19.71 15.92 -14.09
CA LEU A 2 -20.18 14.64 -13.57
C LEU A 2 -19.06 14.02 -12.71
N VAL A 3 -19.22 14.08 -11.39
CA VAL A 3 -18.29 13.44 -10.45
C VAL A 3 -18.42 11.92 -10.65
N ASN A 4 -17.33 11.24 -11.01
CA ASN A 4 -17.34 9.80 -11.22
C ASN A 4 -17.82 9.10 -9.91
N PRO A 5 -18.80 8.17 -9.96
CA PRO A 5 -19.42 7.55 -8.79
C PRO A 5 -18.41 6.90 -7.84
N ASP A 6 -17.30 6.36 -8.36
CA ASP A 6 -16.23 5.77 -7.54
C ASP A 6 -15.52 6.83 -6.69
N THR A 7 -15.33 8.03 -7.24
CA THR A 7 -14.74 9.16 -6.52
C THR A 7 -15.63 9.65 -5.39
N ASN A 8 -16.95 9.64 -5.59
CA ASN A 8 -17.89 10.04 -4.54
C ASN A 8 -17.80 9.10 -3.33
N LEU A 9 -17.77 7.78 -3.59
CA LEU A 9 -17.64 6.77 -2.53
C LEU A 9 -16.33 6.90 -1.75
N VAL A 10 -15.20 7.17 -2.42
CA VAL A 10 -13.91 7.40 -1.75
C VAL A 10 -13.95 8.63 -0.85
N HIS A 11 -14.56 9.73 -1.29
CA HIS A 11 -14.71 10.92 -0.44
C HIS A 11 -15.62 10.66 0.76
N GLN A 12 -16.72 9.92 0.59
CA GLN A 12 -17.58 9.53 1.71
C GLN A 12 -16.82 8.69 2.74
N ALA A 13 -16.10 7.66 2.28
CA ALA A 13 -15.26 6.83 3.13
C ALA A 13 -14.17 7.62 3.86
N ALA A 14 -13.57 8.61 3.19
CA ALA A 14 -12.56 9.47 3.80
C ALA A 14 -13.12 10.32 4.95
N ARG A 15 -14.35 10.86 4.80
CA ARG A 15 -15.03 11.59 5.87
C ARG A 15 -15.36 10.69 7.06
N GLU A 16 -15.95 9.53 6.81
CA GLU A 16 -16.28 8.57 7.86
C GLU A 16 -15.04 8.09 8.63
N LEU A 17 -13.92 7.88 7.93
CA LEU A 17 -12.64 7.56 8.56
C LEU A 17 -12.11 8.71 9.42
N GLN A 18 -12.25 9.95 8.97
CA GLN A 18 -11.83 11.12 9.74
C GLN A 18 -12.67 11.28 11.01
N GLU A 19 -13.99 11.10 10.91
CA GLU A 19 -14.88 11.09 12.08
C GLU A 19 -14.46 10.00 13.08
N LEU A 20 -14.13 8.80 12.61
CA LEU A 20 -13.63 7.72 13.46
C LEU A 20 -12.33 8.11 14.17
N HIS A 21 -11.37 8.71 13.45
CA HIS A 21 -10.10 9.18 14.01
C HIS A 21 -10.27 10.25 15.09
N GLU A 22 -11.15 11.22 14.85
CA GLU A 22 -11.48 12.28 15.80
C GLU A 22 -12.14 11.71 17.07
N LEU A 23 -13.04 10.73 16.91
CA LEU A 23 -13.67 10.05 18.03
C LEU A 23 -12.68 9.30 18.91
N GLU A 24 -11.64 8.67 18.33
CA GLU A 24 -10.59 8.01 19.10
C GLU A 24 -9.73 9.00 19.89
N HIS A 25 -9.31 10.10 19.25
CA HIS A 25 -8.48 11.12 19.89
C HIS A 25 -9.20 11.84 21.03
N ASN A 26 -10.48 12.16 20.86
CA ASN A 26 -11.29 12.83 21.86
C ASN A 26 -11.64 11.94 23.08
N GLN A 27 -11.43 10.62 22.97
CA GLN A 27 -11.72 9.65 24.04
C GLN A 27 -10.52 9.34 24.95
N ALA A 28 -9.36 9.98 24.75
CA ALA A 28 -8.15 9.76 25.54
C ALA A 28 -8.24 10.17 27.03
N GLY A 29 -9.44 10.40 27.59
CA GLY A 29 -9.64 10.86 28.98
C GLY A 29 -10.97 10.55 29.66
N THR A 30 -11.92 9.81 29.07
CA THR A 30 -13.19 9.44 29.75
C THR A 30 -13.69 8.05 29.31
N PRO A 31 -14.09 7.16 30.25
CA PRO A 31 -14.56 5.82 29.91
C PRO A 31 -16.03 5.89 29.48
N VAL A 32 -16.28 6.17 28.21
CA VAL A 32 -17.60 5.95 27.61
C VAL A 32 -17.49 4.82 26.62
N ASN A 33 -18.18 3.73 26.93
CA ASN A 33 -18.26 2.49 26.16
C ASN A 33 -19.05 2.71 24.85
N LYS A 34 -18.50 3.49 23.92
CA LYS A 34 -19.08 3.70 22.59
C LYS A 34 -18.50 2.65 21.64
N HIS A 35 -19.38 1.85 21.06
CA HIS A 35 -19.04 0.87 20.03
C HIS A 35 -18.82 1.58 18.69
N HIS A 36 -17.59 1.63 18.20
CA HIS A 36 -17.27 2.20 16.89
C HIS A 36 -17.46 1.16 15.80
N ARG A 37 -18.61 1.18 15.13
CA ARG A 37 -18.89 0.23 14.03
C ARG A 37 -18.00 0.49 12.82
N PHE A 38 -17.78 -0.55 12.02
CA PHE A 38 -17.12 -0.41 10.72
C PHE A 38 -17.89 0.57 9.82
N PRO A 39 -17.25 1.63 9.29
CA PRO A 39 -17.96 2.64 8.52
C PRO A 39 -18.55 2.12 7.20
N GLN A 40 -19.75 2.55 6.85
CA GLN A 40 -20.54 1.94 5.76
C GLN A 40 -19.97 2.22 4.37
N SER A 41 -19.45 3.42 4.11
CA SER A 41 -18.79 3.75 2.85
C SER A 41 -17.46 3.01 2.73
N CYS A 42 -16.74 2.86 3.84
CA CYS A 42 -15.55 2.00 3.90
C CYS A 42 -15.90 0.54 3.61
N LEU A 43 -17.04 0.03 4.09
CA LEU A 43 -17.46 -1.34 3.87
C LEU A 43 -17.73 -1.61 2.38
N LYS A 44 -18.39 -0.67 1.70
CA LYS A 44 -18.61 -0.74 0.24
C LYS A 44 -17.29 -0.81 -0.52
N LEU A 45 -16.31 0.04 -0.16
CA LEU A 45 -14.97 -0.02 -0.74
C LEU A 45 -14.28 -1.37 -0.45
N LEU A 46 -14.33 -1.84 0.79
CA LEU A 46 -13.73 -3.10 1.22
C LEU A 46 -14.29 -4.29 0.43
N ARG A 47 -15.60 -4.31 0.15
CA ARG A 47 -16.26 -5.34 -0.66
C ARG A 47 -15.92 -5.25 -2.14
N GLY A 48 -15.61 -4.05 -2.64
CA GLY A 48 -15.15 -3.83 -4.00
C GLY A 48 -13.69 -4.24 -4.25
N ILE A 49 -12.91 -4.55 -3.21
CA ILE A 49 -11.54 -5.04 -3.36
C ILE A 49 -11.56 -6.48 -3.91
N GLU A 50 -10.75 -6.71 -4.93
CA GLU A 50 -10.62 -8.02 -5.59
C GLU A 50 -10.31 -9.15 -4.59
N GLY A 51 -11.10 -10.21 -4.66
CA GLY A 51 -11.03 -11.37 -3.77
C GLY A 51 -11.81 -11.25 -2.45
N ASN A 52 -12.25 -10.05 -2.03
CA ASN A 52 -12.88 -9.86 -0.71
C ASN A 52 -14.33 -10.37 -0.59
N LEU A 53 -14.91 -10.85 -1.70
CA LEU A 53 -16.21 -11.52 -1.71
C LEU A 53 -16.12 -13.02 -1.33
N ARG A 54 -14.91 -13.54 -1.17
CA ARG A 54 -14.63 -14.93 -0.82
C ARG A 54 -13.61 -14.98 0.32
N CYS A 55 -13.72 -15.96 1.20
CA CYS A 55 -12.82 -16.13 2.33
C CYS A 55 -11.37 -16.30 1.85
N ALA A 56 -10.41 -15.63 2.51
CA ALA A 56 -9.01 -15.71 2.15
C ALA A 56 -8.42 -17.13 2.27
N ASP A 57 -9.02 -17.97 3.12
CA ASP A 57 -8.50 -19.28 3.54
C ASP A 57 -9.23 -20.48 2.95
N CYS A 58 -10.50 -20.36 2.58
CA CYS A 58 -11.33 -21.49 2.15
C CYS A 58 -12.28 -21.16 1.00
N ASP A 59 -12.20 -19.95 0.46
CA ASP A 59 -13.04 -19.44 -0.62
C ASP A 59 -14.56 -19.36 -0.36
N ALA A 60 -15.01 -19.65 0.87
CA ALA A 60 -16.41 -19.51 1.27
C ALA A 60 -16.92 -18.08 0.96
N THR A 61 -18.10 -17.99 0.36
CA THR A 61 -18.66 -16.72 -0.14
C THR A 61 -19.12 -15.79 0.99
N ASN A 62 -19.12 -14.49 0.72
CA ASN A 62 -19.62 -13.44 1.61
C ASN A 62 -19.01 -13.47 3.03
N PRO A 63 -17.67 -13.52 3.17
CA PRO A 63 -17.02 -13.54 4.48
C PRO A 63 -17.42 -12.31 5.32
N CYS A 64 -17.82 -12.48 6.58
CA CYS A 64 -18.25 -11.37 7.46
C CYS A 64 -17.27 -11.10 8.62
N TRP A 65 -16.14 -11.81 8.65
CA TRP A 65 -15.06 -11.63 9.59
C TRP A 65 -13.82 -11.12 8.87
N ALA A 66 -12.84 -10.66 9.63
CA ALA A 66 -11.61 -10.12 9.11
C ALA A 66 -10.43 -10.48 10.01
N THR A 67 -9.25 -10.59 9.41
CA THR A 67 -7.98 -10.48 10.09
C THR A 67 -7.36 -9.13 9.77
N VAL A 68 -7.32 -8.25 10.77
CA VAL A 68 -6.75 -6.89 10.64
C VAL A 68 -5.27 -6.99 10.27
N THR A 69 -4.57 -7.93 10.92
CA THR A 69 -3.12 -8.14 10.78
C THR A 69 -2.67 -8.38 9.33
N TYR A 70 -3.53 -8.97 8.49
CA TYR A 70 -3.26 -9.19 7.07
C TYR A 70 -4.15 -8.34 6.14
N GLY A 71 -5.06 -7.54 6.70
CA GLY A 71 -6.04 -6.76 5.95
C GLY A 71 -6.95 -7.63 5.09
N ALA A 72 -7.38 -8.80 5.57
CA ALA A 72 -8.07 -9.82 4.77
C ALA A 72 -9.40 -10.27 5.39
N MET A 73 -10.36 -10.65 4.54
CA MET A 73 -11.70 -11.13 4.88
C MET A 73 -11.73 -12.64 5.08
N LEU A 74 -12.40 -13.07 6.15
CA LEU A 74 -12.53 -14.47 6.59
C LEU A 74 -14.01 -14.85 6.75
N CYS A 75 -14.32 -16.12 6.52
CA CYS A 75 -15.58 -16.71 6.98
C CYS A 75 -15.53 -16.93 8.50
N ILE A 76 -16.65 -17.33 9.09
CA ILE A 76 -16.75 -17.58 10.53
C ILE A 76 -15.80 -18.69 11.00
N ASP A 77 -15.69 -19.79 10.26
CA ASP A 77 -14.85 -20.94 10.65
C ASP A 77 -13.36 -20.58 10.61
N CYS A 78 -12.90 -19.99 9.50
CA CYS A 78 -11.51 -19.54 9.38
C CYS A 78 -11.18 -18.43 10.39
N SER A 79 -12.15 -17.59 10.77
CA SER A 79 -11.96 -16.65 11.88
C SER A 79 -11.67 -17.38 13.20
N GLY A 80 -12.30 -18.52 13.45
CA GLY A 80 -12.03 -19.39 14.59
C GLY A 80 -10.61 -19.98 14.54
N SER A 81 -10.19 -20.50 13.39
CA SER A 81 -8.81 -20.98 13.18
C SER A 81 -7.78 -19.88 13.41
N HIS A 82 -8.04 -18.66 12.91
CA HIS A 82 -7.17 -17.51 13.13
C HIS A 82 -7.08 -17.10 14.61
N ARG A 83 -8.14 -17.26 15.41
CA ARG A 83 -8.10 -17.01 16.86
C ARG A 83 -7.16 -17.97 17.57
N GLN A 84 -7.09 -19.22 17.13
CA GLN A 84 -6.20 -20.25 17.69
C GLN A 84 -4.71 -19.96 17.43
N LEU A 85 -4.39 -19.13 16.41
CA LEU A 85 -3.01 -18.67 16.16
C LEU A 85 -2.51 -17.68 17.22
N GLY A 86 -3.43 -17.01 17.94
CA GLY A 86 -3.11 -15.98 18.90
C GLY A 86 -2.97 -14.58 18.30
N VAL A 87 -3.20 -13.56 19.13
CA VAL A 87 -3.29 -12.14 18.74
C VAL A 87 -2.02 -11.59 18.10
N GLN A 88 -0.85 -12.13 18.46
CA GLN A 88 0.45 -11.74 17.90
C GLN A 88 0.60 -12.16 16.42
N ILE A 89 -0.13 -13.19 15.99
CA ILE A 89 -0.10 -13.69 14.61
C ILE A 89 -1.29 -13.17 13.81
N SER A 90 -2.48 -13.12 14.42
CA SER A 90 -3.70 -12.67 13.77
C SER A 90 -4.67 -12.01 14.75
N VAL A 91 -4.91 -10.72 14.55
CA VAL A 91 -5.98 -9.96 15.21
C VAL A 91 -7.26 -10.16 14.40
N VAL A 92 -8.26 -10.83 14.99
CA VAL A 92 -9.54 -11.16 14.35
C VAL A 92 -10.64 -10.20 14.81
N ARG A 93 -11.43 -9.68 13.85
CA ARG A 93 -12.58 -8.80 14.08
C ARG A 93 -13.79 -9.25 13.26
N SER A 94 -14.98 -9.13 13.82
CA SER A 94 -16.26 -9.15 13.12
C SER A 94 -16.52 -7.79 12.48
N ILE A 95 -16.97 -7.77 11.23
CA ILE A 95 -17.32 -6.52 10.54
C ILE A 95 -18.49 -5.80 11.21
N SER A 96 -19.46 -6.54 11.76
CA SER A 96 -20.69 -5.96 12.32
C SER A 96 -20.73 -5.91 13.85
N MET A 97 -20.00 -6.80 14.53
CA MET A 97 -20.14 -6.99 15.99
C MET A 97 -19.02 -6.35 16.80
N ASP A 98 -17.86 -6.08 16.21
CA ASP A 98 -16.71 -5.53 16.94
C ASP A 98 -16.58 -4.02 16.73
N SER A 99 -15.95 -3.36 17.70
CA SER A 99 -15.47 -1.98 17.54
C SER A 99 -14.22 -1.97 16.66
N TRP A 100 -14.10 -0.94 15.85
CA TRP A 100 -13.02 -0.76 14.89
C TRP A 100 -12.31 0.55 15.11
N SER A 101 -10.98 0.50 15.13
CA SER A 101 -10.14 1.67 15.15
C SER A 101 -9.85 2.23 13.76
N TYR A 102 -9.44 3.50 13.68
CA TYR A 102 -9.03 4.15 12.44
C TYR A 102 -7.96 3.33 11.70
N CYS A 103 -6.91 2.93 12.40
CA CYS A 103 -5.81 2.13 11.83
C CYS A 103 -6.24 0.71 11.44
N GLU A 104 -7.17 0.10 12.18
CA GLU A 104 -7.73 -1.21 11.80
C GLU A 104 -8.53 -1.11 10.49
N VAL A 105 -9.36 -0.07 10.32
CA VAL A 105 -10.11 0.15 9.06
C VAL A 105 -9.16 0.43 7.89
N LEU A 106 -8.12 1.25 8.10
CA LEU A 106 -7.09 1.48 7.06
C LEU A 106 -6.39 0.18 6.63
N SER A 107 -6.07 -0.70 7.59
CA SER A 107 -5.47 -2.01 7.30
C SER A 107 -6.32 -2.82 6.33
N MET A 108 -7.64 -2.81 6.52
CA MET A 108 -8.58 -3.50 5.63
C MET A 108 -8.68 -2.86 4.25
N LEU A 109 -8.67 -1.52 4.14
CA LEU A 109 -8.81 -0.82 2.87
C LEU A 109 -7.55 -0.88 1.99
N GLU A 110 -6.37 -0.99 2.59
CA GLU A 110 -5.10 -1.06 1.88
C GLU A 110 -4.66 -2.51 1.57
N GLY A 111 -5.08 -3.47 2.41
CA GLY A 111 -4.88 -4.91 2.24
C GLY A 111 -5.77 -5.56 1.17
N GLY A 112 -6.24 -6.78 1.42
CA GLY A 112 -7.21 -7.49 0.57
C GLY A 112 -6.81 -8.91 0.24
N ASN A 113 -7.80 -9.76 0.02
CA ASN A 113 -7.64 -11.21 -0.11
C ASN A 113 -6.80 -11.61 -1.30
N LYS A 114 -7.02 -10.99 -2.47
CA LYS A 114 -6.18 -11.27 -3.63
C LYS A 114 -4.72 -10.88 -3.38
N GLN A 115 -4.47 -9.71 -2.79
CA GLN A 115 -3.12 -9.26 -2.49
C GLN A 115 -2.39 -10.24 -1.56
N LEU A 116 -3.08 -10.70 -0.51
CA LEU A 116 -2.54 -11.67 0.44
C LEU A 116 -2.28 -13.03 -0.22
N ASN A 117 -3.26 -13.56 -0.94
CA ASN A 117 -3.12 -14.87 -1.58
C ASN A 117 -2.06 -14.84 -2.70
N ASP A 118 -1.99 -13.79 -3.52
CA ASP A 118 -0.93 -13.63 -4.52
C ASP A 118 0.46 -13.53 -3.87
N PHE A 119 0.56 -12.92 -2.69
CA PHE A 119 1.81 -12.89 -1.92
C PHE A 119 2.21 -14.30 -1.44
N PHE A 120 1.29 -15.01 -0.81
CA PHE A 120 1.55 -16.36 -0.31
C PHE A 120 1.85 -17.37 -1.43
N MET A 121 1.12 -17.31 -2.55
CA MET A 121 1.38 -18.15 -3.73
C MET A 121 2.81 -17.96 -4.25
N ARG A 122 3.29 -16.71 -4.35
CA ARG A 122 4.67 -16.40 -4.78
C ARG A 122 5.74 -16.88 -3.79
N HIS A 123 5.36 -17.29 -2.59
CA HIS A 123 6.26 -17.80 -1.57
C HIS A 123 6.05 -19.30 -1.30
N GLY A 124 5.34 -20.00 -2.19
CA GLY A 124 5.12 -21.44 -2.06
C GLY A 124 4.19 -21.82 -0.89
N LEU A 125 3.28 -20.91 -0.51
CA LEU A 125 2.37 -21.10 0.61
C LEU A 125 0.91 -21.03 0.13
N PRO A 126 0.45 -21.94 -0.74
CA PRO A 126 -0.89 -21.89 -1.28
C PRO A 126 -1.94 -21.96 -0.16
N SER A 127 -3.16 -21.51 -0.47
CA SER A 127 -4.29 -21.75 0.43
C SER A 127 -4.55 -23.26 0.52
N PRO A 128 -4.90 -23.83 1.69
CA PRO A 128 -5.07 -25.28 1.83
C PRO A 128 -6.07 -25.93 0.88
N HIS A 129 -7.03 -25.18 0.33
CA HIS A 129 -8.03 -25.67 -0.63
C HIS A 129 -7.61 -25.55 -2.10
N MET A 130 -6.40 -25.05 -2.38
CA MET A 130 -5.91 -24.80 -3.75
C MET A 130 -4.94 -25.89 -4.24
N SER A 131 -4.67 -26.91 -3.43
CA SER A 131 -3.75 -27.99 -3.75
C SER A 131 -4.27 -29.32 -3.22
N ASP A 132 -4.16 -30.37 -4.01
CA ASP A 132 -4.44 -31.76 -3.59
C ASP A 132 -3.18 -32.47 -3.05
N ASP A 133 -2.02 -31.81 -3.15
CA ASP A 133 -0.74 -32.30 -2.67
C ASP A 133 -0.60 -32.08 -1.16
N ASP A 134 -0.31 -33.16 -0.41
CA ASP A 134 -0.28 -33.15 1.06
C ASP A 134 0.75 -32.14 1.62
N ASP A 135 1.91 -32.02 0.98
CA ASP A 135 2.96 -31.08 1.40
C ASP A 135 2.48 -29.63 1.26
N SER A 136 1.83 -29.31 0.13
CA SER A 136 1.25 -28.00 -0.15
C SER A 136 0.11 -27.65 0.82
N ILE A 137 -0.74 -28.62 1.16
CA ILE A 137 -1.81 -28.44 2.14
C ILE A 137 -1.21 -28.14 3.52
N MET A 138 -0.17 -28.89 3.93
CA MET A 138 0.51 -28.69 5.22
C MET A 138 1.23 -27.34 5.29
N ALA A 139 1.86 -26.92 4.19
CA ALA A 139 2.43 -25.58 4.04
C ALA A 139 1.35 -24.50 4.17
N GLY A 140 0.20 -24.69 3.50
CA GLY A 140 -0.94 -23.79 3.58
C GLY A 140 -1.52 -23.65 4.99
N ARG A 141 -1.65 -24.76 5.73
CA ARG A 141 -2.15 -24.75 7.13
C ARG A 141 -1.22 -23.96 8.06
N ASN A 142 0.07 -23.95 7.77
CA ASN A 142 1.07 -23.25 8.59
C ASN A 142 1.53 -21.91 7.99
N ARG A 143 0.91 -21.44 6.89
CA ARG A 143 1.38 -20.27 6.13
C ARG A 143 1.56 -19.01 6.99
N TYR A 144 0.70 -18.83 7.99
CA TYR A 144 0.72 -17.67 8.90
C TYR A 144 1.85 -17.67 9.94
N LYS A 145 2.50 -18.80 10.18
CA LYS A 145 3.62 -18.93 11.13
C LYS A 145 4.99 -18.72 10.49
N THR A 146 5.03 -18.48 9.18
CA THR A 146 6.28 -18.37 8.41
C THR A 146 6.91 -16.97 8.48
N ASN A 147 8.19 -16.87 8.13
CA ASN A 147 8.88 -15.59 7.95
C ASN A 147 8.26 -14.74 6.84
N ALA A 148 7.73 -15.38 5.78
CA ALA A 148 6.98 -14.72 4.73
C ALA A 148 5.74 -14.00 5.29
N ALA A 149 4.96 -14.67 6.14
CA ALA A 149 3.82 -14.04 6.80
C ALA A 149 4.27 -12.87 7.70
N MET A 150 5.36 -13.03 8.46
CA MET A 150 5.93 -11.95 9.28
C MET A 150 6.27 -10.72 8.43
N PHE A 151 6.99 -10.93 7.34
CA PHE A 151 7.33 -9.87 6.40
C PHE A 151 6.09 -9.14 5.86
N TYR A 152 5.02 -9.88 5.52
CA TYR A 152 3.77 -9.27 5.06
C TYR A 152 3.13 -8.39 6.13
N ARG A 153 3.03 -8.89 7.37
CA ARG A 153 2.46 -8.16 8.51
C ARG A 153 3.21 -6.85 8.76
N ASP A 154 4.53 -6.92 8.80
CA ASP A 154 5.39 -5.76 9.05
C ASP A 154 5.28 -4.75 7.90
N ASN A 155 5.27 -5.22 6.65
CA ASN A 155 5.14 -4.36 5.50
C ASN A 155 3.79 -3.64 5.46
N LEU A 156 2.71 -4.36 5.76
CA LEU A 156 1.36 -3.78 5.83
C LEU A 156 1.29 -2.75 6.96
N SER A 157 1.73 -3.10 8.17
CA SER A 157 1.75 -2.19 9.32
C SER A 157 2.51 -0.89 9.03
N GLN A 158 3.73 -0.99 8.49
CA GLN A 158 4.51 0.18 8.08
C GLN A 158 3.82 0.98 6.97
N HIS A 159 3.15 0.31 6.04
CA HIS A 159 2.36 0.97 4.99
C HIS A 159 1.19 1.76 5.58
N ILE A 160 0.46 1.19 6.54
CA ILE A 160 -0.62 1.88 7.25
C ILE A 160 -0.08 3.10 8.00
N GLY A 161 1.07 2.98 8.66
CA GLY A 161 1.74 4.13 9.29
C GLY A 161 2.01 5.28 8.30
N ARG A 162 2.49 4.96 7.10
CA ARG A 162 2.69 5.97 6.04
C ARG A 162 1.38 6.52 5.48
N VAL A 163 0.32 5.72 5.39
CA VAL A 163 -0.99 6.18 4.91
C VAL A 163 -1.62 7.13 5.93
N HIS A 164 -1.58 6.78 7.21
CA HIS A 164 -2.04 7.59 8.32
C HIS A 164 -1.33 8.97 8.35
N GLN A 165 0.01 8.98 8.25
CA GLN A 165 0.79 10.23 8.23
C GLN A 165 0.45 11.18 7.06
N ARG A 166 -0.17 10.68 5.99
CA ARG A 166 -0.58 11.52 4.84
C ARG A 166 -1.90 12.25 5.08
N GLY A 167 -2.58 11.97 6.20
CA GLY A 167 -3.86 12.57 6.57
C GLY A 167 -5.03 11.97 5.81
N LEU A 168 -5.83 12.82 5.17
CA LEU A 168 -7.10 12.42 4.54
C LEU A 168 -6.92 11.25 3.56
N TYR A 169 -7.74 10.21 3.72
CA TYR A 169 -7.72 9.03 2.88
C TYR A 169 -8.12 9.37 1.43
N LYS A 170 -7.32 8.92 0.45
CA LYS A 170 -7.53 9.22 -0.98
C LYS A 170 -7.85 8.00 -1.84
N GLY A 171 -8.01 6.83 -1.20
CA GLY A 171 -8.17 5.56 -1.89
C GLY A 171 -6.84 4.83 -2.16
N ARG A 172 -6.89 3.50 -2.08
CA ARG A 172 -5.72 2.60 -2.21
C ARG A 172 -4.89 2.76 -3.49
N ASP A 173 -5.53 3.14 -4.60
CA ASP A 173 -4.85 3.27 -5.90
C ASP A 173 -4.34 4.68 -6.21
N HIS A 174 -4.70 5.67 -5.40
CA HIS A 174 -4.37 7.06 -5.66
C HIS A 174 -2.87 7.27 -5.85
N TYR A 175 -2.08 6.82 -4.88
CA TYR A 175 -0.62 7.01 -4.91
C TYR A 175 0.05 6.21 -6.04
N ARG A 176 -0.49 5.05 -6.42
CA ARG A 176 -0.01 4.27 -7.58
C ARG A 176 -0.23 5.04 -8.87
N LYS A 177 -1.42 5.62 -9.06
CA LYS A 177 -1.78 6.44 -10.23
C LYS A 177 -0.91 7.69 -10.32
N VAL A 178 -0.72 8.42 -9.21
CA VAL A 178 0.13 9.61 -9.14
C VAL A 178 1.59 9.28 -9.50
N LYS A 179 2.15 8.19 -8.95
CA LYS A 179 3.53 7.77 -9.26
C LYS A 179 3.69 7.38 -10.73
N LYS A 180 2.71 6.67 -11.31
CA LYS A 180 2.70 6.30 -12.73
C LYS A 180 2.64 7.54 -13.63
N ALA A 181 1.76 8.51 -13.31
CA ALA A 181 1.67 9.77 -14.03
C ALA A 181 2.98 10.57 -13.99
N ARG A 182 3.59 10.72 -12.81
CA ARG A 182 4.90 11.40 -12.65
C ARG A 182 6.01 10.73 -13.47
N ARG A 183 6.06 9.40 -13.50
CA ARG A 183 7.03 8.65 -14.33
C ARG A 183 6.80 8.87 -15.83
N LYS A 184 5.53 8.93 -16.26
CA LYS A 184 5.17 9.20 -17.66
C LYS A 184 5.62 10.61 -18.08
N ILE A 185 5.30 11.62 -17.28
CA ILE A 185 5.73 13.01 -17.50
C ILE A 185 7.26 13.09 -17.59
N LYS A 186 7.98 12.50 -16.63
CA LYS A 186 9.45 12.49 -16.64
C LYS A 186 10.02 11.87 -17.92
N LYS A 187 9.45 10.76 -18.38
CA LYS A 187 9.87 10.08 -19.63
C LYS A 187 9.61 10.95 -20.87
N GLU A 188 8.48 11.65 -20.91
CA GLU A 188 8.13 12.57 -22.01
C GLU A 188 9.06 13.79 -22.03
N THR A 189 9.33 14.43 -20.88
CA THR A 189 10.27 15.55 -20.77
C THR A 189 11.69 15.15 -21.24
N THR A 190 12.18 13.97 -20.84
CA THR A 190 13.51 13.48 -21.28
C THR A 190 13.58 13.15 -22.79
N LYS A 191 12.45 12.83 -23.42
CA LYS A 191 12.38 12.52 -24.86
C LYS A 191 12.34 13.81 -25.71
N SER A 192 11.73 14.88 -25.21
CA SER A 192 11.68 16.17 -25.90
C SER A 192 13.03 16.88 -25.90
N THR A 193 13.82 16.78 -24.82
CA THR A 193 15.17 17.38 -24.74
C THR A 193 16.18 16.69 -25.68
N SER A 194 16.03 15.39 -25.97
CA SER A 194 16.93 14.68 -26.90
C SER A 194 16.62 14.92 -28.39
N HIS A 195 15.43 15.43 -28.74
CA HIS A 195 15.10 15.82 -30.12
C HIS A 195 15.51 17.26 -30.46
N SER A 196 15.64 18.14 -29.47
CA SER A 196 16.09 19.53 -29.70
C SER A 196 17.60 19.67 -29.92
N ASN A 197 18.40 18.67 -29.54
CA ASN A 197 19.87 18.69 -29.70
C ASN A 197 20.37 18.09 -31.01
N ARG A 198 19.49 17.78 -31.99
CA ARG A 198 19.88 17.22 -33.30
C ARG A 198 19.81 18.20 -34.48
N THR A 199 19.45 19.47 -34.25
CA THR A 199 19.42 20.51 -35.30
C THR A 199 20.34 21.67 -34.92
N SER A 200 21.65 21.44 -34.87
CA SER A 200 22.66 22.51 -34.95
C SER A 200 24.04 21.93 -35.28
N THR A 201 24.23 21.43 -36.50
CA THR A 201 25.56 21.37 -37.12
C THR A 201 25.42 21.60 -38.61
N CYS A 202 25.73 22.81 -39.07
CA CYS A 202 26.12 23.16 -40.44
C CYS A 202 26.57 24.63 -40.44
N ALA A 203 27.85 24.88 -40.16
CA ALA A 203 28.57 26.03 -40.69
C ALA A 203 30.08 25.71 -40.68
N VAL A 204 30.57 25.61 -41.90
CA VAL A 204 31.91 25.41 -42.46
C VAL A 204 33.04 26.24 -41.82
N GLU A 205 34.24 25.67 -41.92
CA GLU A 205 35.56 26.09 -41.43
C GLU A 205 36.34 26.96 -42.45
N CYS A 206 37.54 27.43 -42.03
CA CYS A 206 38.63 28.16 -42.73
C CYS A 206 38.62 29.69 -42.58
N THR A 207 39.69 30.41 -42.18
CA THR A 207 41.14 30.11 -42.21
C THR A 207 41.96 31.18 -41.44
N LEU A 208 43.16 30.77 -40.99
CA LEU A 208 44.42 31.52 -40.80
C LEU A 208 44.72 32.26 -39.46
N SER A 209 45.96 32.05 -39.03
CA SER A 209 46.65 32.25 -37.74
C SER A 209 47.63 33.47 -37.79
N PRO A 210 48.70 33.57 -36.98
CA PRO A 210 48.86 33.71 -35.51
C PRO A 210 49.72 34.93 -35.09
N SER A 211 49.75 35.34 -33.81
CA SER A 211 50.97 35.96 -33.22
C SER A 211 50.98 36.03 -31.68
N THR A 212 51.93 35.29 -31.11
CA THR A 212 52.89 35.63 -30.04
C THR A 212 52.54 36.65 -28.94
N SER A 213 52.62 36.23 -27.65
CA SER A 213 53.69 36.64 -26.72
C SER A 213 53.39 36.22 -25.27
N GLU A 214 54.23 35.34 -24.72
CA GLU A 214 54.56 35.18 -23.28
C GLU A 214 55.43 36.40 -22.80
N PRO A 215 55.88 36.55 -21.52
CA PRO A 215 55.71 35.72 -20.32
C PRO A 215 55.51 36.52 -18.98
N GLN A 216 55.56 35.76 -17.88
CA GLN A 216 56.06 36.07 -16.52
C GLN A 216 55.05 36.48 -15.44
N LEU A 217 55.26 36.21 -14.15
CA LEU A 217 56.04 35.25 -13.34
C LEU A 217 55.84 35.77 -11.89
N SER A 218 55.26 35.01 -10.97
CA SER A 218 55.56 35.04 -9.52
C SER A 218 54.54 34.15 -8.78
N VAL A 219 54.89 32.94 -8.31
CA VAL A 219 55.72 32.60 -7.13
C VAL A 219 54.87 32.47 -5.85
N LEU A 220 54.80 31.21 -5.37
CA LEU A 220 54.76 30.68 -3.98
C LEU A 220 53.62 31.17 -3.06
N ALA A 221 53.04 30.44 -2.12
CA ALA A 221 53.32 29.20 -1.38
C ALA A 221 51.96 28.78 -0.73
N ASP A 222 51.70 27.68 -0.03
CA ASP A 222 52.43 26.56 0.53
C ASP A 222 51.37 25.50 0.93
N LYS A 223 51.68 24.21 0.69
CA LYS A 223 51.49 23.00 1.53
C LYS A 223 50.18 22.83 2.34
N ASN A 224 49.38 21.82 2.00
CA ASN A 224 49.41 20.44 2.58
C ASN A 224 49.21 20.39 4.10
N ILE A 225 47.99 20.05 4.54
CA ILE A 225 47.61 18.78 5.21
C ILE A 225 46.09 18.61 5.06
#